data_AF-A0A6V7IM59-F1
#
_entry.id   AF-A0A6V7IM59-F1
#
_cell.length_a   1.000
_cell.length_b   1.000
_cell.length_c   1.000
_cell.angle_alpha   90.00
_cell.angle_beta   90.00
_cell.angle_gamma   90.00
#
_symmetry.space_group_name_H-M   'P 1'
#
loop_
_entity.id
_entity.type
_entity.pdbx_description
1 polymer ?
#
loop_
_entity_poly.entity_id
_entity_poly.type
_entity_poly.pdbx_seq_one_letter_code
_entity_poly.pdbx_strand_id
1 'polypeptide(L)'
;DIDYILWTGDLPPHDVWNQTREENLNVLRDTVTQMLETFPGVPIFPALGNHESAPVNSFPPAFVPEDNSISWLYDELDKQWRRWLPAGVSHTVRRGAFYSVLVRPGFRILSVNTNYCNNKNWWLLINSTDPANELQWLVYELQGAEMNGEKVHIIGHIPPGHSDCLKVWSRNYYSIIN
;
A
#
# COMPACT_ATOMS: atom_id res chain seq x y z
N ASP A 1 5.98 7.48 25.43
CA ASP A 1 5.14 6.43 24.80
C ASP A 1 4.94 6.73 23.32
N ILE A 2 4.68 5.69 22.53
CA ILE A 2 4.43 5.76 21.08
C ILE A 2 2.93 5.55 20.86
N ASP A 3 2.25 6.53 20.28
CA ASP A 3 0.79 6.44 20.03
C ASP A 3 0.46 5.49 18.87
N TYR A 4 1.26 5.49 17.81
CA TYR A 4 1.15 4.61 16.65
C TYR A 4 2.46 4.58 15.85
N ILE A 5 2.59 3.60 14.97
CA ILE A 5 3.75 3.45 14.07
C ILE A 5 3.27 3.49 12.62
N LEU A 6 4.00 4.24 11.78
CA LEU A 6 3.86 4.18 10.32
C LEU A 6 4.99 3.30 9.77
N TRP A 7 4.64 2.33 8.93
CA TRP A 7 5.60 1.35 8.41
C TRP A 7 5.47 1.22 6.90
N THR A 8 6.37 1.84 6.15
CA THR A 8 6.18 2.07 4.71
C THR A 8 6.85 1.03 3.81
N GLY A 9 6.87 -0.25 4.21
CA GLY A 9 7.29 -1.37 3.34
C GLY A 9 8.79 -1.50 3.10
N ASP A 10 9.15 -2.16 2.00
CA ASP A 10 10.49 -2.60 1.58
C ASP A 10 11.17 -3.56 2.55
N LEU A 11 10.53 -4.73 2.76
CA LEU A 11 11.00 -5.74 3.71
C LEU A 11 12.00 -6.73 3.10
N PRO A 12 11.71 -7.36 1.94
CA PRO A 12 12.63 -8.32 1.36
C PRO A 12 13.97 -7.67 0.96
N PRO A 13 15.09 -8.41 1.05
CA PRO A 13 16.40 -7.88 0.68
C PRO A 13 16.52 -7.56 -0.82
N HIS A 14 17.68 -7.04 -1.22
CA HIS A 14 17.96 -6.66 -2.61
C HIS A 14 18.56 -7.80 -3.45
N ASP A 15 18.42 -9.05 -3.01
CA ASP A 15 18.79 -10.27 -3.73
C ASP A 15 17.76 -10.67 -4.80
N VAL A 16 17.21 -9.68 -5.50
CA VAL A 16 16.06 -9.78 -6.42
C VAL A 16 16.23 -10.78 -7.57
N TRP A 17 17.47 -11.21 -7.84
CA TRP A 17 17.79 -12.26 -8.81
C TRP A 17 17.48 -13.68 -8.30
N ASN A 18 17.24 -13.86 -7.00
CA ASN A 18 17.03 -15.14 -6.33
C ASN A 18 15.96 -15.04 -5.24
N GLN A 19 14.78 -14.51 -5.58
CA GLN A 19 13.63 -14.41 -4.68
C GLN A 19 12.48 -15.29 -5.13
N THR A 20 11.86 -15.96 -4.17
CA THR A 20 10.59 -16.67 -4.35
C THR A 20 9.45 -15.96 -3.63
N ARG A 21 8.21 -16.24 -4.06
CA ARG A 21 7.00 -15.73 -3.39
C ARG A 21 6.99 -16.13 -1.91
N GLU A 22 7.34 -17.38 -1.60
CA GLU A 22 7.31 -17.90 -0.23
C GLU A 22 8.35 -17.23 0.68
N GLU A 23 9.56 -16.97 0.18
CA GLU A 23 10.58 -16.23 0.93
C GLU A 23 10.10 -14.81 1.27
N ASN A 24 9.52 -14.09 0.31
CA ASN A 24 8.97 -12.76 0.56
C ASN A 24 7.82 -12.79 1.59
N LEU A 25 6.94 -13.80 1.52
CA LEU A 25 5.88 -13.97 2.52
C LEU A 25 6.44 -14.31 3.91
N ASN A 26 7.53 -15.08 4.00
CA ASN A 26 8.18 -15.38 5.27
C ASN A 26 8.80 -14.13 5.89
N VAL A 27 9.50 -13.30 5.09
CA VAL A 27 10.02 -12.01 5.58
C VAL A 27 8.89 -11.13 6.11
N LEU A 28 7.74 -11.07 5.42
CA LEU A 28 6.56 -10.34 5.89
C LEU A 28 6.06 -10.90 7.24
N ARG A 29 5.87 -12.22 7.35
CA ARG A 29 5.37 -12.87 8.57
C ARG A 29 6.31 -12.69 9.76
N ASP A 30 7.62 -12.83 9.53
CA ASP A 30 8.65 -12.67 10.55
C ASP A 30 8.74 -11.23 11.03
N THR A 31 8.67 -10.26 10.10
CA THR A 31 8.68 -8.84 10.46
C THR A 31 7.44 -8.47 11.25
N VAL A 32 6.25 -8.92 10.83
CA VAL A 32 4.99 -8.70 11.57
C VAL A 32 5.06 -9.30 12.98
N THR A 33 5.65 -10.49 13.12
CA THR A 33 5.82 -11.14 14.42
C THR A 33 6.74 -10.32 15.33
N GLN A 34 7.91 -9.90 14.84
CA GLN A 34 8.84 -9.05 15.57
C GLN A 34 8.20 -7.70 15.98
N MET A 35 7.42 -7.08 15.09
CA MET A 35 6.75 -5.81 15.39
C MET A 35 5.73 -5.94 16.52
N LEU A 36 4.99 -7.06 16.58
CA LEU A 36 4.02 -7.32 17.66
C LEU A 36 4.70 -7.60 19.00
N GLU A 37 5.81 -8.33 18.98
CA GLU A 37 6.59 -8.65 20.19
C GLU A 37 7.29 -7.40 20.73
N THR A 38 7.79 -6.54 19.84
CA THR A 38 8.53 -5.33 20.21
C THR A 38 7.61 -4.19 20.64
N PHE A 39 6.45 -4.05 20.01
CA PHE A 39 5.50 -2.96 20.26
C PHE A 39 4.11 -3.48 20.64
N PRO A 40 3.97 -4.20 21.77
CA PRO A 40 2.71 -4.80 22.18
C PRO A 40 1.65 -3.72 22.43
N GLY A 41 0.49 -3.87 21.80
CA GLY A 41 -0.66 -2.95 21.96
C GLY A 41 -0.54 -1.62 21.21
N VAL A 42 0.58 -1.36 20.52
CA VAL A 42 0.74 -0.16 19.68
C VAL A 42 0.17 -0.45 18.28
N PRO A 43 -0.77 0.36 17.77
CA PRO A 43 -1.28 0.18 16.41
C PRO A 43 -0.21 0.53 15.37
N ILE A 44 -0.12 -0.29 14.33
CA ILE A 44 0.82 -0.13 13.22
C ILE A 44 0.05 0.02 11.92
N PHE A 45 0.35 1.07 11.17
CA PHE A 45 -0.28 1.40 9.89
C PHE A 45 0.73 1.20 8.76
N PRO A 46 0.69 0.05 8.08
CA PRO A 46 1.63 -0.26 7.00
C PRO A 46 1.27 0.41 5.67
N ALA A 47 2.26 0.63 4.83
CA ALA A 47 2.12 0.86 3.39
C ALA A 47 2.99 -0.14 2.63
N LEU A 48 2.57 -0.49 1.41
CA LEU A 48 3.25 -1.47 0.58
C LEU A 48 4.47 -0.83 -0.13
N GLY A 49 5.63 -1.47 -0.02
CA GLY A 49 6.84 -1.10 -0.75
C GLY A 49 6.92 -1.77 -2.12
N ASN A 50 8.05 -1.60 -2.81
CA ASN A 50 8.25 -2.19 -4.14
C ASN A 50 9.00 -3.52 -4.12
N HIS A 51 9.60 -3.89 -2.98
CA HIS A 51 10.30 -5.16 -2.79
C HIS A 51 9.40 -6.33 -2.35
N GLU A 52 8.16 -6.09 -1.94
CA GLU A 52 7.29 -7.17 -1.44
C GLU A 52 6.89 -8.20 -2.51
N SER A 53 6.77 -7.79 -3.77
CA SER A 53 6.44 -8.71 -4.86
C SER A 53 7.66 -9.47 -5.38
N ALA A 54 7.45 -10.71 -5.84
CA ALA A 54 8.42 -11.46 -6.62
C ALA A 54 7.86 -11.73 -8.03
N PRO A 55 8.51 -11.22 -9.10
CA PRO A 55 9.74 -10.43 -9.09
C PRO A 55 9.53 -8.99 -8.58
N VAL A 56 10.62 -8.30 -8.22
CA VAL A 56 10.59 -6.92 -7.69
C VAL A 56 9.86 -5.95 -8.62
N ASN A 57 9.11 -4.99 -8.07
CA ASN A 57 8.25 -4.03 -8.79
C ASN A 57 7.06 -4.63 -9.58
N SER A 58 6.84 -5.94 -9.52
CA SER A 58 5.75 -6.61 -10.23
C SER A 58 4.41 -6.50 -9.50
N PHE A 59 3.68 -5.41 -9.72
CA PHE A 59 2.34 -5.19 -9.16
C PHE A 59 1.27 -5.11 -10.25
N PRO A 60 0.79 -6.26 -10.77
CA PRO A 60 -0.21 -6.33 -11.83
C PRO A 60 -1.57 -5.81 -11.35
N PRO A 61 -2.18 -4.84 -12.05
CA PRO A 61 -3.55 -4.43 -11.79
C PRO A 61 -4.57 -5.48 -12.26
N ALA A 62 -5.83 -5.34 -11.84
CA ALA A 62 -6.90 -6.31 -12.09
C ALA A 62 -7.24 -6.59 -13.58
N PHE A 63 -6.74 -5.79 -14.53
CA PHE A 63 -6.91 -6.05 -15.96
C PHE A 63 -5.94 -7.11 -16.51
N VAL A 64 -4.89 -7.47 -15.75
CA VAL A 64 -3.89 -8.47 -16.13
C VAL A 64 -4.48 -9.88 -15.96
N PRO A 65 -4.12 -10.87 -16.81
CA PRO A 65 -4.61 -12.24 -16.67
C PRO A 65 -4.31 -12.86 -15.29
N GLU A 66 -5.26 -13.67 -14.79
CA GLU A 66 -5.24 -14.29 -13.46
C GLU A 66 -3.97 -15.10 -13.15
N ASP A 67 -3.34 -15.70 -14.17
CA ASP A 67 -2.08 -16.45 -14.01
C ASP A 67 -0.94 -15.58 -13.45
N ASN A 68 -1.03 -14.26 -13.62
CA ASN A 68 -0.08 -13.29 -13.09
C ASN A 68 -0.61 -12.57 -11.85
N SER A 69 -1.72 -13.01 -11.27
CA SER A 69 -2.38 -12.35 -10.14
C SER A 69 -1.43 -12.14 -8.95
N ILE A 70 -1.55 -10.96 -8.34
CA ILE A 70 -0.81 -10.57 -7.13
C ILE A 70 -1.55 -10.98 -5.84
N SER A 71 -2.66 -11.73 -5.96
CA SER A 71 -3.50 -12.18 -4.85
C SER A 71 -2.72 -12.89 -3.75
N TRP A 72 -1.74 -13.72 -4.10
CA TRP A 72 -0.86 -14.41 -3.14
C TRP A 72 -0.21 -13.46 -2.12
N LEU A 73 0.14 -12.24 -2.55
CA LEU A 73 0.72 -11.22 -1.69
C LEU A 73 -0.38 -10.46 -0.96
N TYR A 74 -1.39 -9.95 -1.68
CA TYR A 74 -2.42 -9.09 -1.08
C TYR A 74 -3.30 -9.83 -0.06
N ASP A 75 -3.55 -11.12 -0.25
CA ASP A 75 -4.25 -11.96 0.72
C ASP A 75 -3.43 -12.19 1.99
N GLU A 76 -2.10 -12.37 1.86
CA GLU A 76 -1.23 -12.48 3.03
C GLU A 76 -1.09 -11.12 3.73
N LEU A 77 -0.98 -10.00 3.00
CA LEU A 77 -1.01 -8.65 3.58
C LEU A 77 -2.29 -8.41 4.37
N ASP A 78 -3.48 -8.71 3.83
CA ASP A 78 -4.74 -8.63 4.57
C ASP A 78 -4.72 -9.47 5.85
N LYS A 79 -4.23 -10.71 5.76
CA LYS A 79 -4.13 -11.60 6.93
C LYS A 79 -3.21 -11.03 8.00
N GLN A 80 -2.05 -10.49 7.62
CA GLN A 80 -1.08 -9.97 8.57
C GLN A 80 -1.47 -8.59 9.11
N TRP A 81 -1.99 -7.70 8.27
CA TRP A 81 -2.34 -6.33 8.64
C TRP A 81 -3.62 -6.25 9.48
N ARG A 82 -4.55 -7.21 9.37
CA ARG A 82 -5.72 -7.31 10.27
C ARG A 82 -5.39 -7.45 11.75
N ARG A 83 -4.12 -7.70 12.10
CA ARG A 83 -3.65 -7.64 13.48
C ARG A 83 -3.69 -6.21 14.05
N TRP A 84 -3.67 -5.18 13.20
CA TRP A 84 -3.73 -3.76 13.58
C TRP A 84 -4.89 -3.00 12.92
N LEU A 85 -5.35 -3.44 11.73
CA LEU A 85 -6.36 -2.75 10.95
C LEU A 85 -7.77 -3.33 11.18
N PRO A 86 -8.83 -2.50 11.11
CA PRO A 86 -10.20 -2.97 11.25
C PRO A 86 -10.63 -3.83 10.06
N ALA A 87 -11.48 -4.84 10.30
CA ALA A 87 -11.92 -5.78 9.26
C ALA A 87 -12.58 -5.13 8.02
N GLY A 88 -13.12 -3.91 8.16
CA GLY A 88 -13.72 -3.17 7.05
C GLY A 88 -12.75 -2.87 5.89
N VAL A 89 -11.45 -2.80 6.14
CA VAL A 89 -10.46 -2.47 5.08
C VAL A 89 -10.05 -3.66 4.23
N SER A 90 -10.40 -4.89 4.63
CA SER A 90 -9.94 -6.11 3.94
C SER A 90 -10.24 -6.11 2.45
N HIS A 91 -11.38 -5.55 2.05
CA HIS A 91 -11.76 -5.48 0.64
C HIS A 91 -10.83 -4.59 -0.20
N THR A 92 -10.38 -3.43 0.32
CA THR A 92 -9.45 -2.55 -0.40
C THR A 92 -8.03 -3.10 -0.37
N VAL A 93 -7.62 -3.70 0.75
CA VAL A 93 -6.30 -4.35 0.87
C VAL A 93 -6.17 -5.48 -0.14
N ARG A 94 -7.16 -6.37 -0.25
CA ARG A 94 -7.13 -7.47 -1.24
C ARG A 94 -7.28 -6.98 -2.69
N ARG A 95 -7.94 -5.84 -2.91
CA ARG A 95 -8.11 -5.25 -4.24
C ARG A 95 -6.83 -4.59 -4.76
N GLY A 96 -6.09 -3.89 -3.90
CA GLY A 96 -4.99 -3.04 -4.34
C GLY A 96 -3.96 -2.66 -3.29
N ALA A 97 -3.98 -3.29 -2.12
CA ALA A 97 -3.08 -3.01 -0.99
C ALA A 97 -3.08 -1.54 -0.51
N PHE A 98 -4.22 -0.86 -0.65
CA PHE A 98 -4.47 0.47 -0.10
C PHE A 98 -5.65 0.42 0.86
N TYR A 99 -5.74 1.37 1.79
CA TYR A 99 -6.82 1.39 2.78
C TYR A 99 -7.00 2.76 3.44
N SER A 100 -8.15 2.92 4.10
CA SER A 100 -8.54 4.10 4.88
C SER A 100 -8.97 3.69 6.28
N VAL A 101 -8.41 4.32 7.31
CA VAL A 101 -8.75 4.06 8.71
C VAL A 101 -8.94 5.36 9.47
N LEU A 102 -10.08 5.50 10.13
CA LEU A 102 -10.28 6.51 11.16
C LEU A 102 -9.55 6.06 12.44
N VAL A 103 -8.42 6.69 12.74
CA VAL A 103 -7.56 6.32 13.88
C VAL A 103 -8.20 6.78 15.19
N ARG A 104 -8.79 7.97 15.18
CA ARG A 104 -9.54 8.57 16.28
C ARG A 104 -10.50 9.63 15.73
N PRO A 105 -11.51 10.10 16.49
CA PRO A 105 -12.40 11.15 16.03
C PRO A 105 -11.63 12.35 15.46
N GLY A 106 -11.96 12.74 14.22
CA GLY A 106 -11.31 13.86 13.53
C GLY A 106 -9.94 13.55 12.90
N PHE A 107 -9.45 12.30 12.91
CA PHE A 107 -8.16 11.96 12.31
C PHE A 107 -8.14 10.61 11.59
N ARG A 108 -7.76 10.63 10.31
CA ARG A 108 -7.73 9.50 9.39
C ARG A 108 -6.34 9.26 8.82
N ILE A 109 -6.01 8.00 8.59
CA ILE A 109 -4.85 7.58 7.79
C ILE A 109 -5.35 6.95 6.49
N LEU A 110 -4.77 7.39 5.37
CA LEU A 110 -4.93 6.80 4.05
C LEU A 110 -3.59 6.18 3.65
N SER A 111 -3.55 4.87 3.46
CA SER A 111 -2.39 4.16 2.92
C SER A 111 -2.61 3.92 1.44
N VAL A 112 -1.69 4.41 0.62
CA VAL A 112 -1.74 4.39 -0.85
C VAL A 112 -0.65 3.45 -1.38
N ASN A 113 -1.01 2.57 -2.30
CA ASN A 113 -0.09 1.70 -3.00
C ASN A 113 0.59 2.42 -4.16
N THR A 114 1.68 3.11 -3.83
CA THR A 114 2.48 3.87 -4.79
C THR A 114 3.16 3.03 -5.87
N ASN A 115 3.07 1.69 -5.84
CA ASN A 115 3.51 0.85 -6.96
C ASN A 115 2.70 1.05 -8.24
N TYR A 116 1.50 1.62 -8.14
CA TYR A 116 0.71 2.02 -9.31
C TYR A 116 1.19 3.33 -9.96
N CYS A 117 2.14 4.02 -9.32
CA CYS A 117 2.88 5.09 -9.96
C CYS A 117 4.30 4.70 -10.37
N ASN A 118 4.83 3.58 -9.87
CA ASN A 118 6.21 3.15 -10.09
C ASN A 118 6.54 2.93 -11.58
N ASN A 119 7.53 3.64 -12.11
CA ASN A 119 7.98 3.50 -13.50
C ASN A 119 8.69 2.15 -13.78
N LYS A 120 9.06 1.39 -12.73
CA LYS A 120 9.61 0.03 -12.82
C LYS A 120 8.52 -1.04 -12.81
N ASN A 121 7.27 -0.69 -12.52
CA ASN A 121 6.14 -1.61 -12.63
C ASN A 121 5.76 -1.79 -14.11
N TRP A 122 6.31 -2.80 -14.76
CA TRP A 122 6.13 -3.02 -16.19
C TRP A 122 4.69 -3.32 -16.62
N TRP A 123 3.81 -3.74 -15.69
CA TRP A 123 2.40 -3.95 -15.98
C TRP A 123 1.69 -2.66 -16.40
N LEU A 124 2.22 -1.50 -16.00
CA LEU A 124 1.69 -0.19 -16.37
C LEU A 124 1.96 0.16 -17.85
N LEU A 125 2.81 -0.59 -18.56
CA LEU A 125 2.97 -0.45 -20.02
C LEU A 125 1.71 -0.85 -20.79
N ILE A 126 0.87 -1.72 -20.23
CA ILE A 126 -0.40 -2.13 -20.82
C ILE A 126 -1.43 -1.00 -20.66
N ASN A 127 -1.61 -0.54 -19.41
CA ASN A 127 -2.47 0.58 -19.09
C ASN A 127 -2.03 1.22 -17.76
N SER A 128 -1.62 2.48 -17.81
CA SER A 128 -1.21 3.27 -16.64
C SER A 128 -2.30 4.23 -16.16
N THR A 129 -3.53 4.12 -16.68
CA THR A 129 -4.64 5.01 -16.31
C THR A 129 -5.22 4.55 -14.98
N ASP A 130 -4.98 5.34 -13.94
CA ASP A 130 -5.43 5.14 -12.55
C ASP A 130 -5.61 3.65 -12.15
N PRO A 131 -4.52 2.87 -12.05
CA PRO A 131 -4.61 1.46 -11.75
C PRO A 131 -5.38 1.22 -10.45
N ALA A 132 -6.27 0.22 -10.48
CA ALA A 132 -7.20 -0.08 -9.38
C ALA A 132 -8.18 1.06 -8.99
N ASN A 133 -8.32 2.11 -9.81
CA ASN A 133 -9.06 3.33 -9.51
C ASN A 133 -8.64 3.94 -8.16
N GLU A 134 -7.34 3.88 -7.85
CA GLU A 134 -6.82 4.28 -6.56
C GLU A 134 -6.86 5.79 -6.34
N LEU A 135 -6.50 6.61 -7.33
CA LEU A 135 -6.62 8.06 -7.22
C LEU A 135 -8.07 8.51 -7.15
N GLN A 136 -8.97 7.87 -7.91
CA GLN A 136 -10.40 8.10 -7.76
C GLN A 136 -10.89 7.77 -6.34
N TRP A 137 -10.47 6.62 -5.80
CA TRP A 137 -10.77 6.25 -4.40
C TRP A 137 -10.21 7.27 -3.41
N LEU A 138 -8.97 7.73 -3.61
CA LEU A 138 -8.33 8.73 -2.75
C LEU A 138 -9.11 10.05 -2.73
N VAL A 139 -9.61 10.51 -3.88
CA VAL A 139 -10.48 11.70 -3.96
C VAL A 139 -11.75 11.52 -3.12
N TYR A 140 -12.40 10.35 -3.21
CA TYR A 140 -13.61 10.10 -2.42
C TYR A 140 -13.34 10.04 -0.91
N GLU A 141 -12.23 9.42 -0.49
CA GLU A 141 -11.84 9.38 0.92
C GLU A 141 -11.50 10.77 1.47
N LEU A 142 -10.78 11.60 0.70
CA LEU A 142 -10.44 12.96 1.10
C LEU A 142 -11.67 13.86 1.15
N GLN A 143 -12.58 13.75 0.19
CA GLN A 143 -13.84 14.48 0.21
C GLN A 143 -14.70 14.07 1.40
N GLY A 144 -14.77 12.78 1.73
CA GLY A 144 -15.46 12.29 2.92
C GLY A 144 -14.85 12.82 4.21
N ALA A 145 -13.51 12.85 4.30
CA ALA A 145 -12.80 13.43 5.44
C ALA A 145 -13.10 14.93 5.58
N GLU A 146 -13.13 15.69 4.47
CA GLU A 146 -13.47 17.11 4.46
C GLU A 146 -14.89 17.35 5.02
N MET A 147 -15.89 16.60 4.53
CA MET A 147 -17.28 16.71 4.99
C MET A 147 -17.43 16.40 6.49
N ASN A 148 -16.60 15.48 7.00
CA ASN A 148 -16.61 15.07 8.40
C ASN A 148 -15.69 15.91 9.30
N GLY A 149 -15.00 16.92 8.76
CA GLY A 149 -14.05 17.74 9.51
C GLY A 149 -12.81 16.98 9.99
N GLU A 150 -12.43 15.91 9.31
CA GLU A 150 -11.29 15.07 9.65
C GLU A 150 -9.98 15.62 9.05
N LYS A 151 -8.87 15.47 9.78
CA LYS A 151 -7.51 15.64 9.24
C LYS A 151 -6.99 14.31 8.74
N VAL A 152 -6.17 14.35 7.68
CA VAL A 152 -5.71 13.16 6.99
C VAL A 152 -4.19 13.12 6.95
N HIS A 153 -3.62 11.98 7.34
CA HIS A 153 -2.26 11.59 6.96
C HIS A 153 -2.34 10.63 5.77
N ILE A 154 -1.59 10.92 4.71
CA ILE A 154 -1.41 10.00 3.60
C ILE A 154 -0.03 9.34 3.75
N ILE A 155 0.00 8.01 3.67
CA ILE A 155 1.24 7.23 3.72
C ILE A 155 1.38 6.40 2.44
N GLY A 156 2.62 6.18 2.02
CA GLY A 156 2.99 5.44 0.82
C GLY A 156 4.49 5.17 0.83
N HIS A 157 4.99 4.44 -0.16
CA HIS A 157 6.41 4.07 -0.23
C HIS A 157 7.20 4.98 -1.17
N ILE A 158 6.82 5.02 -2.46
CA ILE A 158 7.49 5.82 -3.49
C ILE A 158 6.95 7.26 -3.41
N PRO A 159 7.80 8.26 -3.14
CA PRO A 159 7.33 9.63 -3.00
C PRO A 159 6.77 10.19 -4.32
N PRO A 160 5.57 10.78 -4.31
CA PRO A 160 5.03 11.50 -5.47
C PRO A 160 5.99 12.61 -5.92
N GLY A 161 6.20 12.74 -7.23
CA GLY A 161 7.14 13.73 -7.80
C GLY A 161 8.59 13.26 -7.89
N HIS A 162 8.92 12.07 -7.36
CA HIS A 162 10.19 11.41 -7.60
C HIS A 162 10.30 10.90 -9.05
N SER A 163 11.52 10.71 -9.56
CA SER A 163 11.76 10.18 -10.91
C SER A 163 11.20 8.78 -11.13
N ASP A 164 11.02 8.03 -10.05
CA ASP A 164 10.46 6.68 -10.06
C ASP A 164 8.93 6.66 -10.18
N CYS A 165 8.27 7.81 -10.16
CA CYS A 165 6.82 7.91 -10.28
C CYS A 165 6.43 8.45 -11.68
N LEU A 166 5.45 7.83 -12.34
CA LEU A 166 4.97 8.25 -13.65
C LEU A 166 4.45 9.69 -13.58
N LYS A 167 4.92 10.53 -14.52
CA LYS A 167 4.58 11.96 -14.58
C LYS A 167 3.07 12.23 -14.54
N VAL A 168 2.27 11.41 -15.25
CA VAL A 168 0.82 11.57 -15.30
C VAL A 168 0.18 11.29 -13.95
N TRP A 169 0.56 10.19 -13.29
CA TRP A 169 0.08 9.86 -11.95
C TRP A 169 0.48 10.96 -10.95
N SER A 170 1.75 11.36 -10.96
CA SER A 170 2.28 12.39 -10.06
C SER A 170 1.57 13.74 -10.23
N ARG A 171 1.24 14.14 -11.47
CA ARG A 171 0.49 15.38 -11.74
C ARG A 171 -0.94 15.32 -11.19
N ASN A 172 -1.62 14.19 -11.34
CA ASN A 172 -2.98 14.02 -10.82
C ASN A 172 -2.95 14.02 -9.29
N TYR A 173 -2.04 13.27 -8.66
CA TYR A 173 -1.83 13.31 -7.22
C TYR A 173 -1.57 14.74 -6.72
N TYR A 174 -0.68 15.50 -7.39
CA TYR A 174 -0.41 16.89 -7.04
C TYR A 174 -1.67 17.78 -7.06
N SER A 175 -2.57 17.55 -8.02
CA SER A 175 -3.83 18.30 -8.17
C SER A 175 -4.91 17.87 -7.17
N ILE A 176 -4.76 16.69 -6.56
CA ILE A 176 -5.62 16.23 -5.46
C ILE A 176 -5.19 16.91 -4.14
N ILE A 177 -3.89 17.16 -3.98
CA ILE A 177 -3.33 17.75 -2.76
C ILE A 177 -3.39 19.29 -2.74
N ASN A 178 -3.23 19.95 -3.89
CA ASN A 178 -3.22 21.41 -4.03
C ASN A 178 -4.34 21.92 -4.93
#